data_AF-A0A2V1BEX4-F1
#
_entry.id   AF-A0A2V1BEX4-F1
#
_cell.length_a   1.000
_cell.length_b   1.000
_cell.length_c   1.000
_cell.angle_alpha   90.00
_cell.angle_beta   90.00
_cell.angle_gamma   90.00
#
_symmetry.space_group_name_H-M   'P 1'
#
loop_
_entity.id
_entity.type
_entity.pdbx_description
1 polymer ?
#
loop_
_entity_poly.entity_id
_entity_poly.type
_entity_poly.pdbx_seq_one_letter_code
_entity_poly.pdbx_strand_id
1 'polypeptide(L)'
;MLSMPSSNFSKIRPSFGKSSASASNPSQSTSESTGSDPRRPRGHKDTPAESSASSSKRRRLPESVTRNACLNCKKARAKCDSNKPCKRCATRVETSECIYEIHIKHPKEELVEQIKELRAKDHMTEQILQALSTNEKVRRYR
;
A
#
# COMPACT_ATOMS: atom_id res chain seq x y z
N MET A 1 29.86 15.50 -34.21
CA MET A 1 30.07 14.88 -32.88
C MET A 1 28.73 14.82 -32.16
N LEU A 2 28.31 13.65 -31.68
CA LEU A 2 27.07 13.48 -30.91
C LEU A 2 27.44 12.76 -29.61
N SER A 3 27.19 13.42 -28.47
CA SER A 3 27.60 12.93 -27.16
C SER A 3 26.46 12.12 -26.53
N MET A 4 26.75 10.90 -26.07
CA MET A 4 25.81 10.08 -25.30
C MET A 4 26.03 10.28 -23.79
N PRO A 5 24.98 10.41 -22.96
CA PRO A 5 25.12 10.47 -21.50
C PRO A 5 25.40 9.09 -20.91
N SER A 6 26.45 8.98 -20.09
CA SER A 6 26.86 7.73 -19.44
C SER A 6 25.97 7.38 -18.24
N SER A 7 25.48 6.13 -18.19
CA SER A 7 24.66 5.62 -17.09
C SER A 7 25.49 5.20 -15.88
N ASN A 8 25.40 5.93 -14.77
CA ASN A 8 26.03 5.56 -13.50
C ASN A 8 25.17 4.55 -12.73
N PHE A 9 25.60 3.29 -12.67
CA PHE A 9 25.00 2.26 -11.83
C PHE A 9 25.75 2.14 -10.48
N SER A 10 25.13 2.62 -9.40
CA SER A 10 25.66 2.47 -8.04
C SER A 10 25.65 1.00 -7.59
N LYS A 11 26.85 0.40 -7.47
CA LYS A 11 27.03 -0.97 -7.00
C LYS A 11 26.68 -1.08 -5.51
N ILE A 12 25.65 -1.86 -5.19
CA ILE A 12 25.25 -2.14 -3.81
C ILE A 12 26.25 -3.10 -3.17
N ARG A 13 26.84 -2.70 -2.04
CA ARG A 13 27.80 -3.51 -1.27
C ARG A 13 27.03 -4.45 -0.31
N PRO A 14 27.15 -5.79 -0.43
CA PRO A 14 26.60 -6.70 0.56
C PRO A 14 27.48 -6.71 1.82
N SER A 15 26.86 -6.58 3.00
CA SER A 15 27.56 -6.68 4.29
C SER A 15 27.17 -7.97 5.01
N PHE A 16 28.16 -8.84 5.24
CA PHE A 16 27.99 -10.09 5.98
C PHE A 16 28.38 -9.92 7.46
N GLY A 17 27.43 -10.18 8.36
CA GLY A 17 27.65 -11.03 9.55
C GLY A 17 28.36 -10.50 10.82
N LYS A 18 27.71 -10.82 11.95
CA LYS A 18 28.25 -11.20 13.28
C LYS A 18 28.57 -10.11 14.34
N SER A 19 27.62 -10.01 15.28
CA SER A 19 27.74 -10.11 16.76
C SER A 19 28.77 -9.33 17.61
N SER A 20 28.21 -8.70 18.66
CA SER A 20 28.70 -8.57 20.05
C SER A 20 29.60 -7.39 20.50
N ALA A 21 28.95 -6.50 21.28
CA ALA A 21 29.40 -5.86 22.53
C ALA A 21 30.77 -5.17 22.64
N SER A 22 30.75 -3.84 22.85
CA SER A 22 31.06 -3.21 24.16
C SER A 22 30.80 -1.69 24.14
N ALA A 23 30.80 -1.07 25.33
CA ALA A 23 30.32 0.30 25.57
C ALA A 23 31.32 1.42 25.26
N SER A 24 30.81 2.63 24.99
CA SER A 24 31.45 3.93 25.29
C SER A 24 30.44 5.08 25.13
N ASN A 25 30.11 5.78 26.24
CA ASN A 25 29.54 7.13 26.19
C ASN A 25 30.69 8.15 26.01
N PRO A 26 30.40 9.33 25.47
CA PRO A 26 30.63 10.51 26.32
C PRO A 26 29.48 11.53 26.27
N SER A 27 29.29 12.20 27.41
CA SER A 27 28.33 13.29 27.59
C SER A 27 28.78 14.58 26.90
N GLN A 28 27.82 15.38 26.42
CA GLN A 28 27.96 16.85 26.46
C GLN A 28 26.66 17.48 26.99
N SER A 29 26.84 18.47 27.85
CA SER A 29 25.78 19.14 28.61
C SER A 29 25.62 20.58 28.11
N THR A 30 24.39 21.11 28.16
CA THR A 30 24.15 22.56 28.10
C THR A 30 23.05 22.96 29.08
N SER A 31 23.32 23.97 29.91
CA SER A 31 22.45 24.51 30.96
C SER A 31 22.67 26.03 31.07
N GLU A 32 21.74 26.85 31.56
CA GLU A 32 20.37 26.58 32.04
C GLU A 32 19.34 27.29 31.11
N SER A 33 18.17 27.83 31.46
CA SER A 33 17.32 27.92 32.69
C SER A 33 15.86 28.15 32.22
N THR A 34 14.82 28.54 32.96
CA THR A 34 14.55 29.04 34.32
C THR A 34 13.25 28.38 34.85
N GLY A 35 12.90 28.54 36.13
CA GLY A 35 11.66 28.01 36.74
C GLY A 35 10.34 28.51 36.09
N SER A 36 9.16 27.96 36.42
CA SER A 36 8.81 27.33 37.71
C SER A 36 7.70 26.27 37.59
N ASP A 37 7.71 25.28 38.50
CA ASP A 37 6.70 24.21 38.66
C ASP A 37 6.00 24.37 40.02
N PRO A 38 4.65 24.39 40.09
CA PRO A 38 3.92 24.06 41.31
C PRO A 38 3.05 22.80 41.14
N ARG A 39 3.67 21.64 41.35
CA ARG A 39 3.00 20.35 41.57
C ARG A 39 1.86 20.45 42.58
N ARG A 40 0.75 19.75 42.31
CA ARG A 40 -0.30 19.50 43.30
C ARG A 40 -0.69 18.02 43.35
N PRO A 41 -0.13 17.21 44.27
CA PRO A 41 -0.60 15.86 44.54
C PRO A 41 -1.51 15.81 45.78
N ARG A 42 -2.68 15.18 45.65
CA ARG A 42 -3.55 14.66 46.73
C ARG A 42 -4.73 13.90 46.09
N GLY A 43 -5.00 12.63 46.41
CA GLY A 43 -4.26 11.74 47.32
C GLY A 43 -4.73 10.28 47.29
N HIS A 44 -4.00 9.47 48.07
CA HIS A 44 -4.31 8.15 48.65
C HIS A 44 -5.59 7.40 48.20
N LYS A 45 -5.37 6.15 47.78
CA LYS A 45 -6.04 5.00 48.42
C LYS A 45 -5.18 3.74 48.27
N ASP A 46 -4.68 3.20 49.38
CA ASP A 46 -3.93 1.94 49.38
C ASP A 46 -4.87 0.73 49.38
N THR A 47 -4.45 -0.36 48.72
CA THR A 47 -4.18 -1.66 49.37
C THR A 47 -3.58 -2.65 48.34
N PRO A 48 -2.81 -3.67 48.77
CA PRO A 48 -1.84 -4.34 47.90
C PRO A 48 -2.17 -5.80 47.54
N ALA A 49 -1.75 -6.21 46.33
CA ALA A 49 -1.29 -7.56 45.93
C ALA A 49 -1.08 -7.53 44.40
N GLU A 50 0.16 -7.32 43.93
CA GLU A 50 1.06 -8.41 43.57
C GLU A 50 0.57 -9.31 42.42
N SER A 51 0.91 -8.92 41.20
CA SER A 51 1.44 -9.85 40.19
C SER A 51 2.09 -9.02 39.07
N SER A 52 3.41 -8.89 39.16
CA SER A 52 4.28 -8.27 38.17
C SER A 52 4.39 -9.13 36.90
N ALA A 53 3.26 -9.30 36.21
CA ALA A 53 3.24 -9.89 34.88
C ALA A 53 3.92 -8.94 33.90
N SER A 54 5.18 -9.27 33.58
CA SER A 54 6.06 -8.57 32.64
C SER A 54 5.29 -8.04 31.44
N SER A 55 5.27 -6.70 31.27
CA SER A 55 4.65 -6.03 30.13
C SER A 55 5.50 -6.20 28.88
N SER A 56 5.60 -7.45 28.44
CA SER A 56 6.07 -7.85 27.13
C SER A 56 5.34 -7.01 26.10
N LYS A 57 6.06 -6.08 25.47
CA LYS A 57 5.56 -5.18 24.41
C LYS A 57 5.33 -5.96 23.12
N ARG A 58 4.49 -7.01 23.20
CA ARG A 58 3.81 -7.59 22.06
C ARG A 58 3.02 -6.46 21.42
N ARG A 59 3.47 -6.02 20.24
CA ARG A 59 2.66 -5.18 19.35
C ARG A 59 1.30 -5.85 19.24
N ARG A 60 0.25 -5.22 19.79
CA ARG A 60 -1.12 -5.73 19.66
C ARG A 60 -1.43 -5.71 18.16
N LEU A 61 -1.41 -6.87 17.51
CA LEU A 61 -1.92 -6.96 16.15
C LEU A 61 -3.40 -6.57 16.23
N PRO A 62 -3.92 -5.72 15.32
CA PRO A 62 -5.33 -5.41 15.32
C PRO A 62 -6.14 -6.69 15.08
N GLU A 63 -7.05 -7.01 16.01
CA GLU A 63 -7.99 -8.15 15.96
C GLU A 63 -8.62 -8.34 14.56
N SER A 64 -8.87 -7.22 13.90
CA SER A 64 -9.32 -7.14 12.51
C SER A 64 -8.53 -6.09 11.73
N VAL A 65 -7.81 -6.55 10.69
CA VAL A 65 -7.23 -5.71 9.65
C VAL A 65 -8.05 -5.89 8.37
N THR A 66 -8.82 -4.86 7.99
CA THR A 66 -9.63 -4.89 6.77
C THR A 66 -8.74 -4.88 5.52
N ARG A 67 -8.91 -5.88 4.64
CA ARG A 67 -8.09 -6.04 3.42
C ARG A 67 -8.19 -4.87 2.43
N ASN A 68 -9.31 -4.15 2.42
CA ASN A 68 -9.48 -2.91 1.66
C ASN A 68 -10.17 -1.83 2.51
N ALA A 69 -9.57 -0.63 2.53
CA ALA A 69 -10.09 0.56 3.19
C ALA A 69 -10.58 1.60 2.16
N CYS A 70 -11.49 2.49 2.53
CA CYS A 70 -11.91 3.58 1.64
C CYS A 70 -10.75 4.55 1.38
N LEU A 71 -10.81 5.32 0.28
CA LEU A 71 -9.77 6.26 -0.13
C LEU A 71 -9.41 7.27 0.97
N ASN A 72 -10.42 7.79 1.68
CA ASN A 72 -10.22 8.70 2.81
C ASN A 72 -9.43 8.05 3.96
N CYS A 73 -9.75 6.80 4.33
CA CYS A 73 -9.00 6.09 5.37
C CYS A 73 -7.61 5.62 4.90
N LYS A 74 -7.44 5.27 3.62
CA LYS A 74 -6.13 5.01 2.99
C LYS A 74 -5.23 6.25 3.08
N LYS A 75 -5.72 7.41 2.59
CA LYS A 75 -5.00 8.69 2.59
C LYS A 75 -4.61 9.12 4.01
N ALA A 76 -5.53 9.00 4.96
CA ALA A 76 -5.32 9.38 6.36
C ALA A 76 -4.71 8.28 7.24
N ARG A 77 -4.28 7.13 6.67
CA ARG A 77 -3.66 5.98 7.34
C ARG A 77 -4.36 5.52 8.63
N ALA A 78 -5.69 5.53 8.66
CA ALA A 78 -6.50 5.19 9.83
C ALA A 78 -7.28 3.88 9.64
N LYS A 79 -7.77 3.30 10.75
CA LYS A 79 -8.66 2.13 10.68
C LYS A 79 -9.91 2.45 9.86
N CYS A 80 -10.36 1.48 9.09
CA CYS A 80 -11.56 1.54 8.26
C CYS A 80 -12.43 0.34 8.61
N ASP A 81 -13.74 0.53 8.77
CA ASP A 81 -14.67 -0.52 9.18
C ASP A 81 -15.30 -1.27 7.99
N SER A 82 -14.82 -1.03 6.76
CA SER A 82 -15.32 -1.59 5.49
C SER A 82 -16.81 -1.34 5.12
N ASN A 83 -17.61 -0.78 6.01
CA ASN A 83 -18.97 -0.31 5.73
C ASN A 83 -19.00 0.85 4.72
N LYS A 84 -20.16 1.07 4.06
CA LYS A 84 -20.40 2.18 3.12
C LYS A 84 -21.61 3.02 3.58
N PRO A 85 -21.42 4.32 3.92
CA PRO A 85 -20.15 4.94 4.27
C PRO A 85 -19.50 4.27 5.50
N CYS A 86 -18.18 4.35 5.63
CA CYS A 86 -17.51 3.86 6.84
C CYS A 86 -17.76 4.83 7.99
N LYS A 87 -17.70 4.37 9.26
CA LYS A 87 -18.06 5.19 10.43
C LYS A 87 -17.33 6.54 10.46
N ARG A 88 -16.06 6.56 10.04
CA ARG A 88 -15.20 7.76 9.99
C ARG A 88 -15.52 8.73 8.84
N CYS A 89 -16.11 8.27 7.75
CA CYS A 89 -16.62 9.15 6.70
C CYS A 89 -18.04 9.63 7.02
N ALA A 90 -18.86 8.78 7.63
CA ALA A 90 -20.21 9.13 8.07
C ALA A 90 -20.23 10.27 9.10
N THR A 91 -19.22 10.37 9.98
CA THR A 91 -19.10 11.46 10.97
C THR A 91 -18.44 12.72 10.44
N ARG A 92 -17.94 12.74 9.20
CA ARG A 92 -17.24 13.88 8.60
C ARG A 92 -18.06 14.47 7.46
N VAL A 93 -18.91 15.44 7.81
CA VAL A 93 -19.75 16.20 6.87
C VAL A 93 -18.92 16.83 5.72
N GLU A 94 -17.68 17.23 6.01
CA GLU A 94 -16.76 17.84 5.03
C GLU A 94 -15.95 16.84 4.19
N THR A 95 -15.99 15.53 4.48
CA THR A 95 -15.22 14.57 3.65
C THR A 95 -15.95 14.23 2.36
N SER A 96 -15.22 14.35 1.25
CA SER A 96 -15.57 13.76 -0.04
C SER A 96 -16.01 12.29 0.09
N GLU A 97 -16.83 11.84 -0.85
CA GLU A 97 -17.49 10.52 -0.86
C GLU A 97 -16.63 9.34 -0.36
N CYS A 98 -17.27 8.42 0.38
CA CYS A 98 -16.61 7.25 0.97
C CYS A 98 -16.32 6.14 -0.07
N ILE A 99 -15.51 6.45 -1.07
CA ILE A 99 -15.17 5.57 -2.19
C ILE A 99 -14.22 4.45 -1.75
N TYR A 100 -14.49 3.22 -2.21
CA TYR A 100 -13.60 2.06 -2.05
C TYR A 100 -13.07 1.62 -3.40
N GLU A 101 -11.83 1.98 -3.70
CA GLU A 101 -11.14 1.54 -4.91
C GLU A 101 -10.49 0.17 -4.72
N ILE A 102 -10.58 -0.67 -5.74
CA ILE A 102 -9.93 -1.98 -5.82
C ILE A 102 -8.58 -1.77 -6.51
N HIS A 103 -7.47 -2.07 -5.83
CA HIS A 103 -6.15 -2.03 -6.47
C HIS A 103 -5.99 -3.22 -7.41
N ILE A 104 -6.29 -3.04 -8.69
CA ILE A 104 -6.11 -4.07 -9.71
C ILE A 104 -4.63 -4.10 -10.11
N LYS A 105 -3.89 -5.13 -9.66
CA LYS A 105 -2.42 -5.18 -9.80
C LYS A 105 -1.90 -5.75 -11.12
N HIS A 106 -2.68 -6.59 -11.81
CA HIS A 106 -2.29 -7.23 -13.08
C HIS A 106 -3.30 -7.07 -14.25
N PRO A 107 -4.10 -6.00 -14.39
CA PRO A 107 -5.09 -5.94 -15.46
C PRO A 107 -4.47 -5.64 -16.83
N LYS A 108 -3.48 -4.74 -16.89
CA LYS A 108 -3.18 -4.04 -18.14
C LYS A 108 -2.47 -4.93 -19.15
N GLU A 109 -1.51 -5.74 -18.71
CA GLU A 109 -0.72 -6.60 -19.59
C GLU A 109 -1.57 -7.77 -20.10
N GLU A 110 -2.30 -8.44 -19.20
CA GLU A 110 -3.22 -9.53 -19.53
C GLU A 110 -4.34 -9.08 -20.48
N LEU A 111 -4.98 -7.92 -20.21
CA LEU A 111 -5.99 -7.37 -21.12
C LEU A 111 -5.41 -6.96 -22.48
N VAL A 112 -4.16 -6.46 -22.53
CA VAL A 112 -3.49 -6.14 -23.80
C VAL A 112 -3.14 -7.40 -24.59
N GLU A 113 -2.79 -8.50 -23.93
CA GLU A 113 -2.58 -9.80 -24.56
C GLU A 113 -3.88 -10.37 -25.13
N GLN A 114 -4.96 -10.39 -24.34
CA GLN A 114 -6.30 -10.79 -24.79
C GLN A 114 -6.79 -9.94 -25.99
N ILE A 115 -6.57 -8.61 -25.97
CA ILE A 115 -6.92 -7.73 -27.11
C ILE A 115 -6.14 -8.09 -28.38
N LYS A 116 -4.85 -8.46 -28.27
CA LYS A 116 -4.06 -8.90 -29.43
C LYS A 116 -4.57 -10.23 -29.99
N GLU A 117 -4.86 -11.18 -29.10
CA GLU A 117 -5.37 -12.51 -29.49
C GLU A 117 -6.73 -12.41 -30.18
N LEU A 118 -7.65 -11.60 -29.65
CA LEU A 118 -8.96 -11.34 -30.24
C LEU A 118 -8.83 -10.72 -31.63
N ARG A 119 -8.01 -9.66 -31.78
CA ARG A 119 -7.77 -9.02 -33.10
C ARG A 119 -7.18 -9.98 -34.14
N ALA A 120 -6.34 -10.93 -33.72
CA ALA A 120 -5.81 -11.95 -34.61
C ALA A 120 -6.92 -12.93 -35.08
N LYS A 121 -7.82 -13.33 -34.18
CA LYS A 121 -8.99 -14.16 -34.50
C LYS A 121 -9.97 -13.43 -35.42
N ASP A 122 -10.26 -12.16 -35.16
CA ASP A 122 -11.12 -11.33 -36.00
C ASP A 122 -10.55 -11.23 -37.43
N HIS A 123 -9.24 -10.99 -37.56
CA HIS A 123 -8.59 -10.90 -38.86
C HIS A 123 -8.63 -12.23 -39.65
N MET A 124 -8.38 -13.37 -38.99
CA MET A 124 -8.53 -14.69 -39.63
C MET A 124 -9.98 -14.97 -40.03
N THR A 125 -10.94 -14.58 -39.20
CA THR A 125 -12.38 -14.75 -39.49
C THR A 125 -12.79 -13.96 -40.72
N GLU A 126 -12.36 -12.69 -40.82
CA GLU A 126 -12.64 -11.85 -41.99
C GLU A 126 -12.03 -12.41 -43.28
N GLN A 127 -10.79 -12.91 -43.23
CA GLN A 127 -10.16 -13.59 -44.38
C GLN A 127 -10.97 -14.81 -44.86
N ILE A 128 -11.46 -15.63 -43.92
CA ILE A 128 -12.28 -16.81 -44.24
C ILE A 128 -13.62 -16.38 -44.87
N LEU A 129 -14.31 -15.41 -44.28
CA LEU A 129 -15.58 -14.88 -44.80
C LEU A 129 -15.39 -14.28 -46.20
N GLN A 130 -14.31 -13.53 -46.42
CA GLN A 130 -13.97 -12.97 -47.73
C GLN A 130 -13.75 -14.08 -48.77
N ALA A 131 -12.96 -15.10 -48.46
CA ALA A 131 -12.68 -16.23 -49.35
C ALA A 131 -13.93 -17.05 -49.71
N LEU A 132 -14.85 -17.25 -48.75
CA LEU A 132 -16.13 -17.92 -49.01
C LEU A 132 -17.02 -17.04 -49.93
N SER A 133 -17.09 -15.73 -49.67
CA SER A 133 -17.91 -14.80 -50.46
C SER A 133 -17.44 -14.66 -51.92
N THR A 134 -16.14 -14.75 -52.19
CA THR A 134 -15.60 -14.71 -53.56
C THR A 134 -15.89 -16.02 -54.30
N ASN A 135 -15.84 -17.16 -53.61
CA ASN A 135 -16.21 -18.45 -54.20
C ASN A 135 -17.70 -18.47 -54.61
N GLU A 136 -18.60 -17.99 -53.76
CA GLU A 136 -20.03 -17.86 -54.12
C GLU A 136 -20.24 -16.98 -55.35
N LYS A 137 -19.58 -15.81 -55.42
CA LYS A 137 -19.69 -14.91 -56.58
C LYS A 137 -19.22 -15.60 -57.86
N VAL A 138 -18.04 -16.24 -57.85
CA VAL A 138 -17.51 -16.98 -59.01
C VAL A 138 -18.46 -18.10 -59.46
N ARG A 139 -19.15 -18.78 -58.52
CA ARG A 139 -20.16 -19.80 -58.85
C ARG A 139 -21.48 -19.24 -59.39
N ARG A 140 -21.84 -17.98 -59.13
CA ARG A 140 -23.08 -17.36 -59.63
C ARG A 140 -22.92 -16.71 -61.02
N TYR A 141 -21.69 -16.47 -61.48
CA TYR A 141 -21.39 -15.86 -62.79
C TYR A 141 -20.85 -16.87 -63.83
N ARG A 142 -21.11 -18.17 -63.63
CA ARG A 142 -20.66 -19.26 -64.49
C ARG A 142 -21.79 -20.23 -64.80
#